data_AF-A0A270BEV3-F1
#
_entry.id   AF-A0A270BEV3-F1
#
_cell.length_a   1.000
_cell.length_b   1.000
_cell.length_c   1.000
_cell.angle_alpha   90.00
_cell.angle_beta   90.00
_cell.angle_gamma   90.00
#
_symmetry.space_group_name_H-M   'P 1'
#
loop_
_entity.id
_entity.type
_entity.pdbx_description
1 polymer ?
#
loop_
_entity_poly.entity_id
_entity_poly.type
_entity_poly.pdbx_seq_one_letter_code
_entity_poly.pdbx_strand_id
1 'polypeptide(L)' 'MIWIVRLETENFEFLTYGSTESEANEAMGRALKRHARQYHLADDWWSAYEFETSCVASGEAYCDGERLV' A
#
# COMPACT_ATOMS: atom_id res chain seq x y z
N MET A 1 -9.88 0.26 -13.10
CA MET A 1 -9.40 -0.56 -11.97
C MET A 1 -8.64 0.33 -11.02
N ILE A 2 -8.61 -0.01 -9.74
CA ILE A 2 -7.79 0.64 -8.73
C ILE A 2 -6.76 -0.40 -8.29
N TRP A 3 -5.49 -0.07 -8.40
CA TRP A 3 -4.40 -0.89 -7.90
C TRP A 3 -4.15 -0.54 -6.44
N ILE A 4 -3.95 -1.57 -5.63
CA ILE A 4 -3.74 -1.46 -4.19
C ILE A 4 -2.41 -2.14 -3.88
N VAL A 5 -1.53 -1.45 -3.17
CA VAL A 5 -0.33 -2.04 -2.58
C VAL A 5 -0.50 -1.98 -1.08
N ARG A 6 -0.29 -3.11 -0.41
CA ARG A 6 -0.44 -3.29 1.03
C ARG A 6 0.88 -3.75 1.63
N LEU A 7 1.25 -3.11 2.74
CA LEU A 7 2.25 -3.64 3.67
C LEU A 7 1.55 -3.82 5.02
N GLU A 8 1.53 -5.05 5.51
CA GLU A 8 1.04 -5.36 6.85
C GLU A 8 2.21 -5.83 7.72
N THR A 9 2.33 -5.23 8.90
CA THR A 9 3.30 -5.60 9.93
C THR A 9 2.58 -5.77 11.25
N GLU A 10 3.27 -6.25 12.29
CA GLU A 10 2.66 -6.39 13.62
C GLU A 10 2.12 -5.07 14.20
N ASN A 11 2.70 -3.92 13.82
CA ASN A 11 2.41 -2.63 14.44
C ASN A 11 1.78 -1.61 13.49
N PHE A 12 1.91 -1.81 12.18
CA PHE A 12 1.53 -0.83 11.18
C PHE A 12 0.94 -1.51 9.95
N GLU A 13 -0.05 -0.82 9.37
CA GLU A 13 -0.59 -1.13 8.05
C GLU A 13 -0.42 0.08 7.14
N PHE A 14 0.09 -0.16 5.93
CA PHE A 14 0.13 0.83 4.86
C PHE A 14 -0.69 0.35 3.68
N LEU A 15 -1.56 1.21 3.19
CA LEU A 15 -2.34 1.00 1.96
C LEU A 15 -2.14 2.20 1.04
N THR A 16 -1.72 1.93 -0.20
CA THR A 16 -1.62 2.96 -1.24
C THR A 16 -2.36 2.54 -2.50
N TYR A 17 -2.86 3.54 -3.21
CA TYR A 17 -3.75 3.35 -4.34
C TYR A 17 -3.19 4.03 -5.58
N GLY A 18 -3.43 3.43 -6.75
CA GLY A 18 -3.02 3.99 -8.04
C GLY A 18 -3.98 3.60 -9.16
N SER A 19 -3.98 4.39 -10.24
CA SER A 19 -4.67 4.00 -11.47
C SER A 19 -3.89 2.92 -12.25
N THR A 20 -2.59 2.81 -11.96
CA THR A 20 -1.71 1.74 -12.40
C THR A 20 -0.97 1.09 -11.22
N GLU A 21 -0.44 -0.12 -11.43
CA GLU A 21 0.40 -0.81 -10.45
C GLU A 21 1.63 0.03 -10.06
N SER A 22 2.29 0.63 -11.05
CA SER A 22 3.47 1.48 -10.83
C SER A 22 3.16 2.68 -9.93
N GLU A 23 2.03 3.37 -10.18
CA GLU A 23 1.62 4.50 -9.35
C GLU A 23 1.36 4.11 -7.89
N ALA A 24 0.71 2.96 -7.67
CA ALA A 24 0.43 2.46 -6.33
C ALA A 24 1.73 2.10 -5.59
N ASN A 25 2.69 1.49 -6.28
CA ASN A 25 4.02 1.16 -5.74
C ASN A 25 4.85 2.42 -5.44
N GLU A 26 4.88 3.40 -6.33
CA GLU A 26 5.56 4.68 -6.07
C GLU A 26 4.95 5.42 -4.88
N ALA A 27 3.61 5.40 -4.76
CA ALA A 27 2.93 5.96 -3.61
C ALA A 27 3.34 5.24 -2.32
N MET A 28 3.46 3.91 -2.34
CA MET A 28 3.95 3.12 -1.20
C MET A 28 5.36 3.56 -0.79
N GLY A 29 6.29 3.62 -1.74
CA GLY A 29 7.66 4.06 -1.47
C GLY A 29 7.74 5.47 -0.84
N ARG A 30 6.89 6.40 -1.29
CA ARG A 30 6.79 7.74 -0.68
C ARG A 30 6.21 7.70 0.73
N ALA A 31 5.16 6.90 0.96
CA ALA A 31 4.52 6.76 2.26
C ALA A 31 5.50 6.19 3.32
N LEU A 32 6.25 5.14 2.95
CA LEU A 32 7.21 4.48 3.83
C LEU A 32 8.41 5.38 4.17
N LYS A 33 8.96 6.11 3.19
CA LYS A 33 10.01 7.11 3.45
C LYS A 33 9.53 8.21 4.39
N ARG A 34 8.31 8.71 4.17
CA ARG A 34 7.71 9.72 5.05
C ARG A 34 7.55 9.18 6.47
N HIS A 35 7.06 7.96 6.62
CA HIS A 35 6.89 7.31 7.92
C HIS A 35 8.24 7.07 8.61
N ALA A 36 9.23 6.52 7.91
CA ALA A 36 10.58 6.32 8.44
C ALA A 36 11.14 7.62 9.05
N ARG A 37 11.03 8.73 8.34
CA ARG A 37 11.49 10.04 8.82
C ARG A 37 10.73 10.54 10.05
N GLN A 38 9.41 10.31 10.13
CA GLN A 38 8.60 10.68 11.30
C GLN A 38 9.05 9.97 12.57
N TYR A 39 9.59 8.76 12.44
CA TYR A 39 10.07 7.92 13.54
C TYR A 39 11.60 7.89 13.67
N HIS A 40 12.31 8.77 12.96
CA HIS A 40 13.77 8.84 12.96
C HIS A 40 14.47 7.52 12.56
N LEU A 41 13.84 6.75 11.66
CA LEU A 41 14.37 5.52 11.07
C LEU A 41 15.12 5.83 9.76
N ALA A 42 15.89 4.86 9.27
CA ALA A 42 16.54 4.96 7.96
C ALA A 42 15.51 4.97 6.81
N ASP A 43 15.81 5.70 5.72
CA ASP A 43 14.90 5.83 4.56
C ASP A 43 14.59 4.49 3.87
N ASP A 44 15.43 3.47 4.09
CA ASP A 44 15.32 2.11 3.57
C ASP A 44 14.87 1.08 4.62
N TRP A 45 14.45 1.52 5.82
CA TRP A 45 14.07 0.64 6.93
C TRP A 45 13.03 -0.44 6.54
N TRP A 46 12.09 -0.07 5.67
CA TRP A 46 11.00 -0.94 5.22
C TRP A 46 11.37 -1.87 4.07
N SER A 47 12.61 -1.82 3.56
CA SER A 47 13.05 -2.61 2.40
C SER A 47 13.06 -4.13 2.62
N ALA A 48 13.09 -4.57 3.88
CA ALA A 48 13.08 -5.99 4.23
C ALA A 48 11.67 -6.62 4.25
N TYR A 49 10.61 -5.81 4.13
CA TYR A 49 9.24 -6.31 4.16
C TYR A 49 8.71 -6.57 2.75
N GLU A 50 7.88 -7.59 2.63
CA GLU A 50 7.18 -7.91 1.39
C GLU A 50 5.89 -7.11 1.26
N PHE A 51 5.52 -6.80 0.02
CA PHE A 51 4.32 -6.05 -0.33
C PHE A 51 3.34 -6.95 -1.06
N GLU A 52 2.07 -6.82 -0.73
CA GLU A 52 0.99 -7.46 -1.49
C GLU A 52 0.41 -6.44 -2.46
N THR A 53 0.36 -6.82 -3.74
CA THR A 53 -0.27 -6.03 -4.80
C THR A 53 -1.55 -6.70 -5.25
N SER A 54 -2.65 -5.96 -5.27
CA SER A 54 -3.95 -6.41 -5.78
C SER A 54 -4.63 -5.32 -6.60
N CYS A 55 -5.77 -5.65 -7.20
CA CYS A 55 -6.58 -4.66 -7.90
C CYS A 55 -8.08 -4.93 -7.74
N VAL A 56 -8.87 -3.85 -7.77
CA VAL A 56 -10.33 -3.88 -7.69
C VAL A 56 -10.95 -3.08 -8.83
N ALA A 57 -12.19 -3.39 -9.19
CA ALA A 57 -12.95 -2.58 -10.14
C ALA A 57 -13.35 -1.24 -9.48
N SER A 58 -13.23 -0.15 -10.25
CA SER A 58 -13.62 1.17 -9.76
C SER A 58 -15.14 1.31 -9.80
N GLY A 59 -15.72 1.96 -8.79
CA GLY A 59 -17.17 2.20 -8.71
C GLY A 59 -17.99 1.02 -8.17
N GLU A 60 -17.32 -0.01 -7.63
CA GLU A 60 -17.98 -1.15 -6.97
C GLU A 60 -17.71 -1.12 -5.46
N ALA A 61 -18.55 -1.82 -4.68
CA ALA A 61 -18.43 -1.94 -3.23
C ALA A 61 -17.67 -3.21 -2.84
N TYR A 62 -16.87 -3.14 -1.78
CA TYR A 62 -16.04 -4.24 -1.30
C TYR A 62 -16.03 -4.34 0.24
N CYS A 63 -15.90 -5.55 0.77
CA CYS A 63 -15.67 -5.87 2.18
C CYS A 63 -14.56 -6.92 2.25
N ASP A 64 -13.51 -6.67 3.03
CA ASP A 64 -12.40 -7.62 3.22
C ASP A 64 -11.79 -8.17 1.92
N GLY A 65 -11.73 -7.34 0.88
CA GLY A 65 -11.22 -7.73 -0.45
C GLY A 65 -12.24 -8.44 -1.34
N GLU A 66 -13.42 -8.76 -0.83
CA GLU A 66 -14.51 -9.36 -1.58
C GLU A 66 -15.50 -8.31 -2.06
N ARG A 67 -15.93 -8.43 -3.31
CA ARG A 67 -16.91 -7.54 -3.93
C ARG A 67 -18.30 -7.80 -3.36
N LEU A 68 -18.92 -6.76 -2.81
CA LEU A 68 -20.31 -6.79 -2.37
C LEU A 68 -21.21 -6.58 -3.58
N VAL A 69 -21.94 -7.62 -3.96
CA VAL A 69 -22.93 -7.61 -5.06
C VAL A 69 -24.27 -7.03 -4.64
#